data_AF-A0A834MU15-F1
#
_entry.id   AF-A0A834MU15-F1
#
_cell.length_a   1.000
_cell.length_b   1.000
_cell.length_c   1.000
_cell.angle_alpha   90.00
_cell.angle_beta   90.00
_cell.angle_gamma   90.00
#
_symmetry.space_group_name_H-M   'P 1'
#
loop_
_entity.id
_entity.type
_entity.pdbx_description
1 polymer ?
#
loop_
_entity_poly.entity_id
_entity_poly.type
_entity_poly.pdbx_seq_one_letter_code
_entity_poly.pdbx_strand_id
1 'polypeptide(L)'
;MKVIVKKLQGKEYIIDIMPTETVLQLKHKLSDLLGIDVPQQRLLLTGKTLADEQPLSFYPAIKDGSRLNLVVIKKAEEGPSEAKSYHKTGTQILRDEVTRVLRHYYTESEAESIVNELIKDLKNKVNNLSYDDLERFATALLQDQENIA
;
A
#
# COMPACT_ATOMS: atom_id res chain seq x y z
N MET A 1 -26.63 7.64 -4.09
CA MET A 1 -25.64 8.72 -3.92
C MET A 1 -24.56 8.57 -4.97
N LYS A 2 -23.88 9.66 -5.30
CA LYS A 2 -22.77 9.70 -6.25
C LYS A 2 -21.45 9.75 -5.50
N VAL A 3 -20.53 8.87 -5.84
CA VAL A 3 -19.15 8.94 -5.33
C VAL A 3 -18.19 9.19 -6.49
N ILE A 4 -17.17 10.02 -6.25
CA ILE A 4 -16.16 10.37 -7.25
C ILE A 4 -14.94 9.53 -6.97
N VAL A 5 -14.57 8.63 -7.88
CA VAL A 5 -13.41 7.77 -7.75
C VAL A 5 -12.29 8.30 -8.64
N LYS A 6 -11.19 8.73 -8.03
CA LYS A 6 -10.00 9.23 -8.70
C LYS A 6 -8.92 8.16 -8.74
N LYS A 7 -8.46 7.80 -9.93
CA LYS A 7 -7.26 6.97 -10.08
C LYS A 7 -6.01 7.82 -9.79
N LEU A 8 -5.03 7.28 -9.05
CA LEU A 8 -3.83 8.00 -8.55
C LEU A 8 -3.09 8.84 -9.61
N GLN A 9 -3.12 8.41 -10.88
CA GLN A 9 -2.52 9.11 -12.03
C GLN A 9 -3.50 9.19 -13.21
N GLY A 10 -4.78 9.46 -12.95
CA GLY A 10 -5.78 9.37 -14.00
C GLY A 10 -7.01 10.21 -13.81
N LYS A 11 -7.99 9.91 -14.67
CA LYS A 11 -9.30 10.55 -14.73
C LYS A 11 -10.14 10.21 -13.51
N GLU A 12 -11.07 11.09 -13.19
CA GLU A 12 -12.11 10.88 -12.19
C GLU A 12 -13.32 10.19 -12.81
N TYR A 13 -13.94 9.28 -12.06
CA TYR A 13 -15.13 8.53 -12.45
C TYR A 13 -16.23 8.78 -11.44
N ILE A 14 -17.44 9.06 -11.91
CA ILE A 14 -18.61 9.29 -11.04
C ILE A 14 -19.42 8.00 -11.03
N ILE A 15 -19.60 7.40 -9.86
CA ILE A 15 -20.31 6.14 -9.68
C ILE A 15 -21.58 6.39 -8.86
N ASP A 16 -22.71 5.93 -9.39
CA ASP A 16 -23.97 5.87 -8.65
C ASP A 16 -24.03 4.59 -7.80
N ILE A 17 -24.15 4.78 -6.49
CA ILE A 17 -24.19 3.70 -5.51
C ILE A 17 -25.07 4.07 -4.30
N MET A 18 -25.67 3.07 -3.66
CA MET A 18 -26.49 3.26 -2.47
C MET A 18 -25.62 3.26 -1.19
N PRO A 19 -25.99 4.03 -0.14
CA PRO A 19 -25.26 4.01 1.13
C PRO A 19 -25.22 2.64 1.81
N THR A 20 -26.24 1.82 1.57
CA THR A 20 -26.36 0.45 2.08
C THR A 20 -25.49 -0.55 1.32
N GLU A 21 -25.01 -0.20 0.12
CA GLU A 21 -24.12 -1.07 -0.64
C GLU A 21 -22.72 -1.09 -0.03
N THR A 22 -22.03 -2.22 -0.19
CA THR A 22 -20.69 -2.44 0.35
C THR A 22 -19.60 -1.84 -0.52
N VAL A 23 -18.43 -1.64 0.08
CA VAL A 23 -17.22 -1.26 -0.64
C VAL A 23 -16.89 -2.30 -1.72
N LEU A 24 -17.16 -3.59 -1.47
CA LEU A 24 -17.00 -4.64 -2.48
C LEU A 24 -17.90 -4.40 -3.71
N GLN A 25 -19.17 -4.05 -3.52
CA GLN A 25 -20.09 -3.74 -4.62
C GLN A 25 -19.62 -2.51 -5.42
N LEU A 26 -19.06 -1.50 -4.76
CA LEU A 26 -18.42 -0.37 -5.44
C LEU A 26 -17.25 -0.82 -6.33
N LYS A 27 -16.41 -1.73 -5.83
CA LYS A 27 -15.30 -2.28 -6.62
C LYS A 27 -15.76 -3.09 -7.82
N HIS A 28 -16.85 -3.85 -7.70
CA HIS A 28 -17.44 -4.54 -8.84
C HIS A 28 -17.88 -3.56 -9.94
N LYS A 29 -18.63 -2.51 -9.57
CA LYS A 29 -19.01 -1.46 -10.53
C LYS A 29 -17.79 -0.79 -11.19
N LEU A 30 -16.72 -0.56 -10.43
CA LEU A 30 -15.47 -0.03 -10.96
C LEU A 30 -14.74 -1.04 -11.86
N SER A 31 -14.83 -2.33 -11.56
CA SER A 31 -14.27 -3.41 -12.39
C SER A 31 -14.91 -3.40 -13.77
N ASP A 32 -16.23 -3.29 -13.83
CA ASP A 32 -16.98 -3.25 -15.09
C ASP A 32 -16.64 -2.01 -15.94
N LEU A 33 -16.34 -0.88 -15.28
CA LEU A 33 -16.02 0.38 -15.97
C LEU A 33 -14.56 0.52 -16.39
N LEU A 34 -13.62 0.00 -15.58
CA LEU A 34 -12.19 0.21 -15.77
C LEU A 34 -11.46 -1.04 -16.27
N GLY A 35 -12.11 -2.20 -16.24
CA GLY A 35 -11.50 -3.49 -16.57
C GLY A 35 -10.40 -3.91 -15.59
N ILE A 36 -10.46 -3.44 -14.33
CA ILE A 36 -9.49 -3.77 -13.28
C ILE A 36 -10.13 -4.76 -12.32
N ASP A 37 -9.55 -5.93 -12.13
CA ASP A 37 -10.09 -6.95 -11.23
C ASP A 37 -10.28 -6.41 -9.81
N VAL A 38 -11.40 -6.78 -9.16
CA VAL A 38 -11.74 -6.37 -7.79
C VAL A 38 -10.60 -6.56 -6.76
N PRO A 39 -9.85 -7.68 -6.73
CA PRO A 39 -8.73 -7.86 -5.79
C PRO A 39 -7.57 -6.88 -6.01
N GLN A 40 -7.42 -6.37 -7.23
CA GLN A 40 -6.42 -5.37 -7.57
C GLN A 40 -6.82 -3.96 -7.12
N GLN A 41 -8.08 -3.74 -6.74
CA GLN A 41 -8.60 -2.43 -6.38
C GLN A 41 -8.44 -2.16 -4.87
N ARG A 42 -7.73 -1.08 -4.53
CA ARG A 42 -7.74 -0.49 -3.19
C ARG A 42 -8.40 0.88 -3.25
N LEU A 43 -9.52 1.01 -2.54
CA LEU A 43 -10.21 2.28 -2.36
C LEU A 43 -9.75 2.93 -1.05
N LEU A 44 -9.43 4.21 -1.12
CA LEU A 44 -8.95 4.99 0.01
C LEU A 44 -9.75 6.28 0.17
N LEU A 45 -10.08 6.59 1.42
CA LEU A 45 -10.63 7.89 1.83
C LEU A 45 -9.62 8.58 2.75
N THR A 46 -9.11 9.75 2.33
CA THR A 46 -8.11 10.53 3.09
C THR A 46 -6.91 9.68 3.52
N GLY A 47 -6.43 8.82 2.62
CA GLY A 47 -5.29 7.92 2.88
C GLY A 47 -5.60 6.64 3.67
N LYS A 48 -6.81 6.45 4.19
CA LYS A 48 -7.23 5.21 4.86
C LYS A 48 -7.92 4.26 3.89
N THR A 49 -7.53 2.99 3.92
CA THR A 49 -8.15 1.94 3.10
C THR A 49 -9.55 1.60 3.61
N LEU A 50 -10.48 1.46 2.67
CA LEU A 50 -11.84 0.99 2.96
C LEU A 50 -11.88 -0.54 2.99
N ALA A 51 -12.69 -1.11 3.88
CA ALA A 51 -12.84 -2.54 4.05
C ALA A 51 -14.01 -3.06 3.20
N ASP A 52 -13.79 -4.15 2.49
CA ASP A 52 -14.69 -4.67 1.45
C ASP A 52 -16.07 -5.08 2.00
N GLU A 53 -16.09 -5.63 3.21
CA GLU A 53 -17.29 -6.11 3.91
C GLU A 53 -18.17 -4.99 4.50
N GLN A 54 -17.65 -3.76 4.60
CA GLN A 54 -18.37 -2.66 5.24
C GLN A 54 -19.26 -1.92 4.23
N PRO A 55 -20.50 -1.55 4.60
CA PRO A 55 -21.34 -0.67 3.79
C PRO A 55 -20.72 0.73 3.72
N LEU A 56 -21.00 1.47 2.65
CA LEU A 56 -20.51 2.85 2.53
C LEU A 56 -21.04 3.75 3.66
N SER A 57 -22.24 3.48 4.16
CA SER A 57 -22.83 4.17 5.32
C SER A 57 -22.10 3.93 6.64
N PHE A 58 -21.27 2.87 6.75
CA PHE A 58 -20.42 2.65 7.92
C PHE A 58 -19.38 3.77 8.06
N TYR A 59 -18.98 4.38 6.95
CA TYR A 59 -18.02 5.47 6.92
C TYR A 59 -18.77 6.83 6.90
N PRO A 60 -18.85 7.57 8.02
CA PRO A 60 -19.62 8.81 8.10
C PRO A 60 -19.08 9.93 7.19
N ALA A 61 -17.83 9.81 6.76
CA ALA A 61 -17.18 10.74 5.83
C ALA A 61 -17.52 10.45 4.35
N ILE A 62 -18.15 9.31 4.04
CA ILE A 62 -18.65 9.00 2.70
C ILE A 62 -20.08 9.52 2.59
N LYS A 63 -20.27 10.56 1.79
CA LYS A 63 -21.55 11.20 1.48
C LYS A 63 -21.67 11.37 -0.04
N ASP A 64 -22.80 11.90 -0.46
CA ASP A 64 -23.00 12.31 -1.86
C ASP A 64 -21.92 13.33 -2.27
N GLY A 65 -21.23 13.04 -3.37
CA GLY A 65 -20.12 13.81 -3.89
C GLY A 65 -18.75 13.51 -3.25
N SER A 66 -18.65 12.56 -2.31
CA SER A 66 -17.35 12.24 -1.68
C SER A 66 -16.33 11.71 -2.69
N ARG A 67 -15.07 12.13 -2.53
CA ARG A 67 -13.93 11.72 -3.34
C ARG A 67 -13.19 10.55 -2.71
N LEU A 68 -13.07 9.46 -3.45
CA LEU A 68 -12.31 8.27 -3.11
C LEU A 68 -11.11 8.12 -4.05
N ASN A 69 -9.97 7.70 -3.53
CA ASN A 69 -8.80 7.41 -4.35
C ASN A 69 -8.76 5.91 -4.65
N LEU A 70 -8.51 5.55 -5.91
CA LEU A 70 -8.29 4.19 -6.36
C LEU A 70 -6.80 3.97 -6.64
N VAL A 71 -6.22 3.01 -5.91
CA VAL A 71 -4.90 2.47 -6.15
C VAL A 71 -5.04 1.08 -6.74
N VAL A 72 -4.33 0.82 -7.84
CA VAL A 72 -4.31 -0.48 -8.51
C VAL A 72 -3.08 -1.24 -8.05
N ILE A 73 -3.30 -2.35 -7.37
CA ILE A 73 -2.26 -3.32 -7.06
C ILE A 73 -2.11 -4.21 -8.27
N LYS A 74 -0.96 -4.15 -8.95
CA LYS A 74 -0.64 -5.11 -10.01
C LYS A 74 -0.61 -6.50 -9.38
N LYS A 75 -1.48 -7.39 -9.84
CA LYS A 75 -1.38 -8.82 -9.55
C LYS A 75 -0.01 -9.25 -10.08
N ALA A 76 0.84 -9.81 -9.22
CA ALA A 76 1.95 -10.61 -9.72
C ALA A 76 1.31 -11.71 -10.56
N GLU A 77 1.60 -11.75 -11.85
CA GLU A 77 1.02 -12.72 -12.77
C GLU A 77 1.36 -14.13 -12.27
N GLU A 78 0.34 -14.90 -11.88
CA GLU A 78 0.44 -16.36 -11.83
C GLU A 78 0.36 -16.88 -13.27
N GLY A 79 1.42 -16.65 -14.04
CA GLY A 79 1.69 -17.38 -15.27
C GLY A 79 2.23 -18.78 -14.94
N PRO A 80 2.03 -19.79 -15.81
CA PRO A 80 2.61 -21.11 -15.62
C PRO A 80 4.14 -20.99 -15.71
N SER A 81 4.79 -21.18 -14.56
CA SER A 81 6.19 -21.57 -14.38
C SER A 81 7.17 -21.25 -15.53
N GLU A 82 7.70 -20.03 -15.60
CA GLU A 82 9.06 -19.75 -16.10
C GLU A 82 9.45 -18.29 -15.75
N ALA A 83 10.57 -18.14 -15.03
CA ALA A 83 11.19 -16.89 -14.53
C ALA A 83 10.51 -16.17 -13.34
N LYS A 84 10.84 -16.59 -12.10
CA LYS A 84 10.61 -15.83 -10.87
C LYS A 84 11.36 -14.49 -10.91
N SER A 85 10.68 -13.40 -11.24
CA SER A 85 11.17 -12.05 -10.94
C SER A 85 11.02 -11.81 -9.43
N TYR A 86 12.11 -11.98 -8.69
CA TYR A 86 12.20 -11.63 -7.27
C TYR A 86 12.18 -10.12 -7.11
N HIS A 87 11.01 -9.46 -7.14
CA HIS A 87 10.90 -8.16 -6.50
C HIS A 87 10.90 -8.37 -4.98
N LYS A 88 12.11 -8.52 -4.41
CA LYS A 88 12.30 -8.54 -2.96
C LYS A 88 11.81 -7.21 -2.39
N THR A 89 11.00 -7.25 -1.33
CA THR A 89 10.62 -6.02 -0.62
C THR A 89 11.87 -5.37 -0.03
N GLY A 90 11.87 -4.04 0.19
CA GLY A 90 13.03 -3.35 0.78
C GLY A 90 13.47 -3.96 2.11
N THR A 91 12.52 -4.47 2.91
CA THR A 91 12.77 -5.21 4.15
C THR A 91 13.43 -6.59 3.93
N GLN A 92 13.13 -7.27 2.82
CA GLN A 92 13.79 -8.52 2.45
C GLN A 92 15.21 -8.27 1.97
N ILE A 93 15.45 -7.21 1.19
CA ILE A 93 16.79 -6.80 0.78
C ILE A 93 17.64 -6.48 2.01
N LEU A 94 17.12 -5.66 2.93
CA LEU A 94 17.81 -5.33 4.17
C LEU A 94 18.07 -6.57 5.02
N ARG A 95 17.08 -7.45 5.18
CA ARG A 95 17.24 -8.72 5.90
C ARG A 95 18.38 -9.54 5.30
N ASP A 96 18.37 -9.77 4.00
CA ASP A 96 19.38 -10.59 3.32
C ASP A 96 20.79 -9.99 3.48
N GLU A 97 20.89 -8.67 3.35
CA GLU A 97 22.14 -7.93 3.52
C GLU A 97 22.69 -8.06 4.94
N VAL A 98 21.85 -7.80 5.94
CA VAL A 98 22.24 -7.88 7.36
C VAL A 98 22.56 -9.32 7.75
N THR A 99 21.74 -10.29 7.33
CA THR A 99 22.02 -11.72 7.55
C THR A 99 23.35 -12.12 6.93
N ARG A 100 23.69 -11.63 5.72
CA ARG A 100 24.97 -11.92 5.08
C ARG A 100 26.15 -11.41 5.91
N VAL A 101 26.06 -10.18 6.43
CA VAL A 101 27.12 -9.60 7.27
C VAL A 101 27.24 -10.34 8.60
N LEU A 102 26.12 -10.59 9.29
CA LEU A 102 26.13 -11.22 10.61
C LEU A 102 26.62 -12.67 10.61
N ARG A 103 26.44 -13.41 9.51
CA ARG A 103 26.99 -14.76 9.35
C ARG A 103 28.52 -14.84 9.41
N HIS A 104 29.23 -13.70 9.31
CA HIS A 104 30.68 -13.65 9.50
C HIS A 104 31.10 -13.62 10.97
N TYR A 105 30.18 -13.29 11.89
CA TYR A 105 30.47 -13.04 13.30
C TYR A 105 29.63 -13.87 14.27
N TYR A 106 28.48 -14.40 13.82
CA TYR A 106 27.50 -15.10 14.64
C TYR A 106 27.09 -16.42 14.01
N THR A 107 26.56 -17.33 14.82
CA THR A 107 25.95 -18.57 14.32
C THR A 107 24.67 -18.26 13.52
N GLU A 108 24.21 -19.21 12.71
CA GLU A 108 23.02 -19.02 11.87
C GLU A 108 21.78 -18.66 12.71
N SER A 109 21.58 -19.34 13.84
CA SER A 109 20.47 -19.07 14.76
C SER A 109 20.57 -17.70 15.44
N GLU A 110 21.77 -17.26 15.80
CA GLU A 110 21.98 -15.95 16.42
C GLU A 110 21.79 -14.82 15.40
N ALA A 111 22.35 -14.99 14.20
CA ALA A 111 22.19 -14.03 13.11
C ALA A 111 20.70 -13.88 12.73
N GLU A 112 19.95 -14.97 12.64
CA GLU A 112 18.50 -14.91 12.39
C GLU A 112 17.74 -14.21 13.52
N SER A 113 18.08 -14.50 14.77
CA SER A 113 17.45 -13.85 15.93
C SER A 113 17.67 -12.34 15.92
N ILE A 114 18.92 -11.91 15.71
CA ILE A 114 19.29 -10.49 15.62
C ILE A 114 18.54 -9.80 14.48
N VAL A 115 18.49 -10.43 13.31
CA VAL A 115 17.81 -9.86 12.13
C VAL A 115 16.30 -9.76 12.35
N ASN A 116 15.69 -10.75 13.01
CA ASN A 116 14.26 -10.71 13.28
C ASN A 116 13.89 -9.60 14.26
N GLU A 117 14.66 -9.38 15.32
CA GLU A 117 14.45 -8.24 16.22
C GLU A 117 14.72 -6.91 15.52
N LEU A 118 15.78 -6.79 14.70
CA LEU A 118 16.05 -5.57 13.92
C LEU A 118 14.87 -5.20 13.00
N ILE A 119 14.34 -6.17 12.25
CA ILE A 119 13.22 -5.93 11.32
C ILE A 119 11.93 -5.60 12.09
N LYS A 120 11.71 -6.20 13.26
CA LYS A 120 10.58 -5.90 14.14
C LYS A 120 10.66 -4.48 14.69
N ASP A 121 11.83 -4.06 15.17
CA ASP A 121 12.06 -2.69 15.65
C ASP A 121 11.91 -1.66 14.53
N LEU A 122 12.42 -1.95 13.34
CA LEU A 122 12.22 -1.10 12.17
C LEU A 122 10.74 -0.92 11.86
N LYS A 123 9.97 -2.01 11.82
CA LYS A 123 8.52 -1.95 11.58
C LYS A 123 7.79 -1.16 12.65
N ASN A 124 8.12 -1.39 13.92
CA ASN A 124 7.51 -0.66 15.03
C ASN A 124 7.79 0.85 14.94
N LYS A 125 9.04 1.23 14.61
CA LYS A 125 9.40 2.64 14.42
C LYS A 125 8.64 3.25 13.25
N VAL A 126 8.65 2.60 12.08
CA VAL A 126 7.97 3.08 10.88
C VAL A 126 6.46 3.22 11.10
N ASN A 127 5.84 2.24 11.76
CA ASN A 127 4.40 2.28 12.03
C ASN A 127 3.98 3.39 13.01
N ASN A 128 4.91 3.87 13.83
CA ASN A 128 4.67 4.94 14.81
C ASN A 128 5.05 6.33 14.29
N LEU A 129 5.52 6.46 13.05
CA LEU A 129 5.83 7.77 12.46
C LEU A 129 4.54 8.55 12.20
N SER A 130 4.55 9.82 12.61
CA SER A 130 3.47 10.75 12.26
C SER A 130 3.64 11.27 10.83
N TYR A 131 2.61 11.95 10.32
CA TYR A 131 2.68 12.59 9.01
C TYR A 131 3.80 13.63 8.94
N ASP A 132 3.99 14.43 10.00
CA ASP A 132 5.05 15.44 10.07
C ASP A 132 6.44 14.81 10.06
N ASP A 133 6.61 13.65 10.71
CA ASP A 133 7.87 12.91 10.66
C ASP A 133 8.17 12.42 9.23
N LEU A 134 7.15 11.89 8.54
CA LEU A 134 7.30 11.42 7.15
C LEU A 134 7.60 12.57 6.19
N GLU A 135 6.96 13.73 6.36
CA GLU A 135 7.23 14.93 5.56
C GLU A 135 8.65 15.46 5.80
N ARG A 136 9.11 15.46 7.05
CA ARG A 136 10.49 15.81 7.40
C ARG A 136 11.50 14.85 6.78
N PHE A 137 11.23 13.54 6.80
CA PHE A 137 12.08 12.55 6.14
C PHE A 137 12.14 12.75 4.62
N ALA A 138 11.00 12.99 3.97
CA ALA A 138 10.95 13.24 2.54
C ALA A 138 11.72 14.51 2.15
N THR A 139 11.56 15.57 2.93
CA THR A 139 12.24 16.86 2.69
C THR A 139 13.75 16.73 2.85
N ALA A 140 14.21 16.02 3.88
CA ALA A 140 15.64 15.76 4.08
C ALA A 140 16.25 14.97 2.90
N LEU A 141 15.55 13.94 2.41
CA LEU A 141 16.02 13.15 1.27
C LEU A 141 16.10 13.97 -0.03
N LEU A 142 15.16 14.90 -0.24
CA LEU A 142 15.21 15.80 -1.40
C LEU A 142 16.38 16.78 -1.33
N GLN A 143 16.66 17.33 -0.14
CA GLN A 143 17.82 18.21 0.06
C GLN A 143 19.15 17.50 -0.14
N ASP A 144 19.27 16.24 0.31
CA ASP A 144 20.47 15.45 0.08
C ASP A 144 20.70 15.16 -1.41
N GLN A 145 19.63 14.99 -2.21
CA GLN A 145 19.77 14.83 -3.67
C GLN A 145 20.19 16.14 -4.35
N GLU A 146 19.71 17.29 -3.89
CA GLU A 146 20.10 18.61 -4.42
C GLU A 146 21.55 18.97 -4.06
N ASN A 147 22.07 18.53 -2.91
CA ASN A 147 23.45 18.77 -2.50
C ASN A 147 24.50 17.87 -3.20
N ILE A 148 24.05 16.85 -3.96
CA ILE A 148 24.91 15.92 -4.70
C ILE A 148 25.00 16.30 -6.20
N ALA A 149 24.17 17.26 -6.66
CA ALA A 149 24.19 17.81 -8.03
C ALA A 149 25.07 19.07 -8.13
#